data_AF-A0A6J5J779-F1
#
_entry.id   AF-A0A6J5J779-F1
#
_cell.length_a   1.000
_cell.length_b   1.000
_cell.length_c   1.000
_cell.angle_alpha   90.00
_cell.angle_beta   90.00
_cell.angle_gamma   90.00
#
_symmetry.space_group_name_H-M   'P 1'
#
loop_
_entity.id
_entity.type
_entity.pdbx_description
1 polymer ?
#
loop_
_entity_poly.entity_id
_entity_poly.type
_entity_poly.pdbx_seq_one_letter_code
_entity_poly.pdbx_strand_id
1 'polypeptide(L)'
;MKSDAALKQDVEQALFWNPAIDARRIDVDVRDRVVTLRGTVDSWAQKLEAQKTALHVEDARALVLELNVTPPANACADQELAIAITFALGWQEALRDHRIRVEVDHGCVTLDGEVDHAYQSRAAEKMVSRMIGVVGVANRIRVRTDHTVPDVGIRIAEALARRAQRESAGISIAADDGVITLTGKVASLAERRAACGAAASVRGVREVVDRLTVA
;
A
#
# COMPACT_ATOMS: atom_id res chain seq x y z
N MET A 1 24.74 18.58 3.73
CA MET A 1 24.30 18.02 2.44
C MET A 1 25.18 16.82 2.13
N LYS A 2 24.60 15.62 2.04
CA LYS A 2 25.37 14.42 1.69
C LYS A 2 25.86 14.48 0.24
N SER A 3 27.04 13.92 -0.01
CA SER A 3 27.60 13.70 -1.35
C SER A 3 26.98 12.45 -1.97
N ASP A 4 27.03 12.35 -3.31
CA ASP A 4 26.54 11.16 -4.02
C ASP A 4 27.25 9.87 -3.57
N ALA A 5 28.54 9.96 -3.24
CA ALA A 5 29.29 8.83 -2.70
C ALA A 5 28.80 8.38 -1.32
N ALA A 6 28.46 9.33 -0.43
CA ALA A 6 27.88 9.00 0.87
C ALA A 6 26.47 8.41 0.72
N LEU A 7 25.65 8.98 -0.19
CA LEU A 7 24.32 8.46 -0.49
C LEU A 7 24.39 7.04 -1.08
N LYS A 8 25.34 6.77 -1.96
CA LYS A 8 25.59 5.44 -2.50
C LYS A 8 25.89 4.44 -1.39
N GLN A 9 26.82 4.77 -0.50
CA GLN A 9 27.19 3.90 0.61
C GLN A 9 26.03 3.63 1.57
N ASP A 10 25.20 4.64 1.86
CA ASP A 10 24.00 4.49 2.69
C ASP A 10 22.99 3.52 2.05
N VAL A 11 22.77 3.62 0.73
CA VAL A 11 21.88 2.72 -0.01
C VAL A 11 22.42 1.29 -0.05
N GLU A 12 23.71 1.10 -0.36
CA GLU A 12 24.36 -0.21 -0.35
C GLU A 12 24.26 -0.87 1.03
N GLN A 13 24.49 -0.09 2.09
CA GLN A 13 24.40 -0.58 3.46
C GLN A 13 22.96 -0.95 3.84
N ALA A 14 21.98 -0.14 3.45
CA ALA A 14 20.56 -0.40 3.71
C ALA A 14 20.08 -1.68 2.99
N LEU A 15 20.51 -1.89 1.75
CA LEU A 15 20.22 -3.13 1.00
C LEU A 15 20.91 -4.34 1.63
N PHE A 16 22.16 -4.19 2.07
CA PHE A 16 22.91 -5.26 2.74
C PHE A 16 22.25 -5.73 4.05
N TRP A 17 21.69 -4.81 4.84
CA TRP A 17 21.00 -5.16 6.08
C TRP A 17 19.60 -5.72 5.89
N ASN A 18 19.05 -5.72 4.67
CA ASN A 18 17.72 -6.26 4.40
C ASN A 18 17.82 -7.77 4.08
N PRO A 19 17.43 -8.67 5.01
CA PRO A 19 17.57 -10.12 4.81
C PRO A 19 16.66 -10.66 3.71
N ALA A 20 15.68 -9.89 3.25
CA ALA A 20 14.81 -10.28 2.16
C ALA A 20 15.50 -10.18 0.78
N ILE A 21 16.61 -9.46 0.67
CA ILE A 21 17.26 -9.10 -0.60
C ILE A 21 18.68 -9.68 -0.64
N ASP A 22 19.08 -10.24 -1.78
CA ASP A 22 20.49 -10.57 -2.02
C ASP A 22 21.22 -9.36 -2.61
N ALA A 23 21.81 -8.53 -1.74
CA ALA A 23 22.54 -7.33 -2.14
C ALA A 23 23.71 -7.63 -3.09
N ARG A 24 24.23 -8.87 -3.16
CA ARG A 24 25.34 -9.25 -4.07
C ARG A 24 24.93 -9.26 -5.54
N ARG A 25 23.63 -9.33 -5.81
CA ARG A 25 23.06 -9.37 -7.17
C ARG A 25 22.53 -8.02 -7.63
N ILE A 26 22.71 -6.98 -6.81
CA ILE A 26 22.21 -5.62 -7.04
C ILE A 26 23.37 -4.64 -6.96
N ASP A 27 23.66 -3.99 -8.08
CA ASP A 27 24.60 -2.89 -8.17
C ASP A 27 23.87 -1.57 -7.92
N VAL A 28 24.47 -0.71 -7.10
CA VAL A 28 23.97 0.64 -6.80
C VAL A 28 24.86 1.68 -7.49
N ASP A 29 24.23 2.57 -8.27
CA ASP A 29 24.88 3.75 -8.84
C ASP A 29 24.12 5.00 -8.39
N VAL A 30 24.84 6.09 -8.12
CA VAL A 30 24.25 7.37 -7.70
C VAL A 30 24.89 8.49 -8.49
N ARG A 31 24.08 9.27 -9.19
CA ARG A 31 24.52 10.44 -9.97
C ARG A 31 23.52 11.56 -9.81
N ASP A 32 23.99 12.75 -9.45
CA ASP A 32 23.12 13.92 -9.22
C ASP A 32 21.98 13.62 -8.24
N ARG A 33 22.27 12.79 -7.21
CA ARG A 33 21.29 12.25 -6.25
C ARG A 33 20.16 11.40 -6.84
N VAL A 34 20.34 10.90 -8.06
CA VAL A 34 19.50 9.88 -8.67
C VAL A 34 20.11 8.52 -8.37
N VAL A 35 19.41 7.72 -7.57
CA VAL A 35 19.82 6.36 -7.23
C VAL A 35 19.35 5.43 -8.35
N THR A 36 20.24 4.59 -8.86
CA THR A 36 19.94 3.56 -9.87
C THR A 36 20.30 2.20 -9.30
N LEU A 37 19.31 1.31 -9.17
CA LEU A 37 19.52 -0.08 -8.79
C LEU A 37 19.52 -0.95 -10.06
N ARG A 38 20.63 -1.63 -10.34
CA ARG A 38 20.79 -2.54 -11.47
C ARG A 38 21.00 -3.97 -10.99
N GLY A 39 20.43 -4.95 -11.67
CA GLY A 39 20.73 -6.34 -11.37
C GLY A 39 19.57 -7.30 -11.51
N THR A 40 19.62 -8.40 -10.77
CA THR A 40 18.61 -9.47 -10.82
C THR A 40 18.09 -9.80 -9.42
N VAL A 41 16.80 -10.08 -9.33
CA VAL A 41 16.13 -10.54 -8.11
C VAL A 41 15.28 -11.77 -8.42
N ASP A 42 15.04 -12.60 -7.42
CA ASP A 42 14.39 -13.90 -7.64
C ASP A 42 12.85 -13.80 -7.56
N SER A 43 12.31 -12.67 -7.12
CA SER A 43 10.86 -12.44 -7.03
C SER A 43 10.47 -10.96 -7.08
N TRP A 44 9.20 -10.70 -7.41
CA TRP A 44 8.64 -9.36 -7.34
C TRP A 44 8.67 -8.76 -5.94
N ALA A 45 8.45 -9.57 -4.89
CA ALA A 45 8.58 -9.13 -3.50
C ALA A 45 9.96 -8.52 -3.24
N GLN A 46 11.04 -9.17 -3.69
CA GLN A 46 12.39 -8.65 -3.55
C GLN A 46 12.60 -7.33 -4.30
N LYS A 47 12.06 -7.21 -5.52
CA LYS A 47 12.11 -5.96 -6.28
C LYS A 47 11.43 -4.81 -5.52
N LEU A 48 10.26 -5.07 -4.94
CA LEU A 48 9.51 -4.08 -4.18
C LEU A 48 10.21 -3.71 -2.86
N GLU A 49 10.82 -4.68 -2.18
CA GLU A 49 11.61 -4.41 -0.98
C GLU A 49 12.87 -3.61 -1.32
N ALA A 50 13.56 -3.91 -2.42
CA ALA A 50 14.71 -3.12 -2.88
C ALA A 50 14.31 -1.66 -3.18
N GLN A 51 13.17 -1.46 -3.82
CA GLN A 51 12.60 -0.13 -4.03
C GLN A 51 12.33 0.59 -2.71
N LYS A 52 11.65 -0.05 -1.76
CA LYS A 52 11.33 0.56 -0.46
C LYS A 52 12.58 0.88 0.34
N THR A 53 13.55 -0.02 0.37
CA THR A 53 14.83 0.18 1.06
C THR A 53 15.58 1.36 0.47
N ALA A 54 15.65 1.48 -0.86
CA ALA A 54 16.28 2.64 -1.49
C ALA A 54 15.51 3.95 -1.27
N LEU A 55 14.18 3.92 -1.27
CA LEU A 55 13.34 5.08 -0.94
C LEU A 55 13.42 5.49 0.54
N HIS A 56 13.79 4.58 1.42
CA HIS A 56 13.93 4.86 2.85
C HIS A 56 15.21 5.65 3.17
N VAL A 57 16.19 5.65 2.27
CA VAL A 57 17.41 6.44 2.43
C VAL A 57 17.11 7.91 2.16
N GLU A 58 17.29 8.73 3.19
CA GLU A 58 17.12 10.18 3.09
C GLU A 58 18.09 10.78 2.05
N ASP A 59 17.69 11.90 1.44
CA ASP A 59 18.44 12.67 0.42
C ASP A 59 18.40 12.16 -1.05
N ALA A 60 17.76 11.04 -1.35
CA ALA A 60 17.55 10.61 -2.74
C ALA A 60 16.49 11.48 -3.45
N ARG A 61 16.83 12.03 -4.63
CA ARG A 61 15.90 12.87 -5.42
C ARG A 61 15.02 12.04 -6.35
N ALA A 62 15.57 10.97 -6.89
CA ALA A 62 14.86 10.05 -7.78
C ALA A 62 15.47 8.65 -7.65
N LEU A 63 14.66 7.64 -7.97
CA LEU A 63 15.04 6.23 -7.96
C LEU A 63 14.73 5.60 -9.32
N VAL A 64 15.73 4.99 -9.93
CA VAL A 64 15.64 4.22 -11.17
C VAL A 64 15.85 2.74 -10.82
N LEU A 65 14.93 1.89 -11.25
CA LEU A 65 14.96 0.44 -10.98
C LEU A 65 15.17 -0.32 -12.28
N GLU A 66 16.42 -0.71 -12.55
CA GLU A 66 16.83 -1.60 -13.63
C GLU A 66 17.03 -3.03 -13.08
N LEU A 67 16.04 -3.49 -12.31
CA LEU A 67 16.02 -4.82 -11.71
C LEU A 67 15.16 -5.77 -12.56
N ASN A 68 15.79 -6.83 -13.06
CA ASN A 68 15.12 -7.94 -13.74
C ASN A 68 14.72 -9.01 -12.72
N VAL A 69 13.47 -9.45 -12.80
CA VAL A 69 12.98 -10.52 -11.92
C VAL A 69 13.14 -11.84 -12.65
N THR A 70 14.00 -12.72 -12.13
CA THR A 70 14.28 -14.04 -12.71
C THR A 70 13.80 -15.09 -11.71
N PRO A 71 12.55 -15.58 -11.84
CA PRO A 71 12.04 -16.60 -10.93
C PRO A 71 12.86 -17.90 -11.06
N PRO A 72 12.98 -18.70 -9.99
CA PRO A 72 13.72 -19.95 -10.02
C PRO A 72 13.06 -20.96 -10.97
N ALA A 73 13.85 -21.90 -11.51
CA ALA A 73 13.41 -22.86 -12.54
C ALA A 73 12.25 -23.79 -12.11
N ASN A 74 11.93 -23.82 -10.81
CA ASN A 74 10.81 -24.55 -10.22
C ASN A 74 9.57 -23.68 -9.96
N ALA A 75 9.50 -22.47 -10.52
CA ALA A 75 8.32 -21.63 -10.42
C ALA A 75 7.11 -22.33 -11.06
N CYS A 76 5.95 -22.23 -10.38
CA CYS A 76 4.67 -22.74 -10.89
C CYS A 76 4.39 -22.21 -12.29
N ALA A 77 3.76 -23.04 -13.13
CA ALA A 77 3.22 -22.60 -14.40
C ALA A 77 2.20 -21.48 -14.18
N ASP A 78 2.08 -20.55 -15.13
CA ASP A 78 1.16 -19.40 -15.02
C ASP A 78 -0.28 -19.82 -14.70
N GLN A 79 -0.73 -20.96 -15.23
CA GLN A 79 -2.05 -21.51 -14.94
C GLN A 79 -2.22 -21.89 -13.47
N GLU A 80 -1.22 -22.56 -12.88
CA GLU A 80 -1.24 -22.93 -11.46
C GLU A 80 -1.16 -21.68 -10.58
N LEU A 81 -0.34 -20.70 -10.99
CA LEU A 81 -0.23 -19.42 -10.32
C LEU A 81 -1.57 -18.66 -10.33
N ALA A 82 -2.26 -18.62 -11.46
CA ALA A 82 -3.59 -18.00 -11.59
C ALA A 82 -4.63 -18.68 -10.67
N ILE A 83 -4.63 -20.02 -10.62
CA ILE A 83 -5.52 -20.78 -9.72
C ILE A 83 -5.20 -20.46 -8.26
N ALA A 84 -3.92 -20.48 -7.88
CA ALA A 84 -3.49 -20.19 -6.52
C ALA A 84 -3.86 -18.77 -6.09
N ILE A 85 -3.67 -17.77 -6.96
CA ILE A 85 -4.02 -16.37 -6.68
C ILE A 85 -5.53 -16.22 -6.52
N THR A 86 -6.31 -16.79 -7.44
CA THR A 86 -7.77 -16.72 -7.40
C THR A 86 -8.31 -17.35 -6.11
N PHE A 87 -7.76 -18.51 -5.73
CA PHE A 87 -8.10 -19.17 -4.48
C PHE A 87 -7.72 -18.27 -3.30
N ALA A 88 -6.47 -17.82 -3.19
CA ALA A 88 -5.99 -16.98 -2.09
C ALA A 88 -6.83 -15.69 -1.90
N LEU A 89 -7.22 -15.03 -2.99
CA LEU A 89 -8.13 -13.87 -2.96
C LEU A 89 -9.51 -14.24 -2.42
N GLY A 90 -10.06 -15.38 -2.79
CA GLY A 90 -11.34 -15.89 -2.25
C GLY A 90 -11.29 -16.31 -0.77
N TRP A 91 -10.11 -16.59 -0.22
CA TRP A 91 -9.95 -16.86 1.22
C TRP A 91 -9.87 -15.59 2.06
N GLN A 92 -9.57 -14.44 1.45
CA GLN A 92 -9.58 -13.16 2.15
C GLN A 92 -11.02 -12.71 2.38
N GLU A 93 -11.46 -12.72 3.64
CA GLU A 93 -12.79 -12.24 4.03
C GLU A 93 -13.08 -10.84 3.49
N ALA A 94 -12.06 -9.98 3.45
CA ALA A 94 -12.15 -8.64 2.91
C ALA A 94 -12.35 -8.56 1.38
N LEU A 95 -12.15 -9.65 0.62
CA LEU A 95 -12.23 -9.67 -0.85
C LEU A 95 -13.23 -10.70 -1.39
N ARG A 96 -13.84 -11.52 -0.52
CA ARG A 96 -14.73 -12.64 -0.88
C ARG A 96 -15.87 -12.26 -1.82
N ASP A 97 -16.50 -11.11 -1.56
CA ASP A 97 -17.66 -10.65 -2.32
C ASP A 97 -17.29 -9.82 -3.56
N HIS A 98 -16.00 -9.68 -3.84
CA HIS A 98 -15.51 -8.77 -4.89
C HIS A 98 -15.06 -9.58 -6.10
N ARG A 99 -15.63 -9.28 -7.26
CA ARG A 99 -15.21 -9.89 -8.53
C ARG A 99 -13.87 -9.28 -8.96
N ILE A 100 -12.79 -9.85 -8.44
CA ILE A 100 -11.43 -9.53 -8.87
C ILE A 100 -11.06 -10.51 -9.99
N ARG A 101 -10.82 -9.98 -11.18
CA ARG A 101 -10.25 -10.69 -12.31
C ARG A 101 -8.74 -10.75 -12.15
N VAL A 102 -8.17 -11.92 -12.40
CA VAL A 102 -6.74 -12.18 -12.32
C VAL A 102 -6.27 -12.62 -13.69
N GLU A 103 -5.29 -11.93 -14.24
CA GLU A 103 -4.59 -12.32 -15.46
C GLU A 103 -3.14 -12.60 -15.09
N VAL A 104 -2.56 -13.67 -15.62
CA VAL A 104 -1.17 -14.06 -15.38
C VAL A 104 -0.51 -14.30 -16.73
N ASP A 105 0.60 -13.63 -16.97
CA ASP A 105 1.39 -13.75 -18.20
C ASP A 105 2.88 -13.77 -17.84
N HIS A 106 3.54 -14.93 -18.00
CA HIS A 106 4.95 -15.14 -17.65
C HIS A 106 5.29 -14.65 -16.23
N GLY A 107 4.45 -15.02 -15.25
CA GLY A 107 4.55 -14.60 -13.86
C GLY A 107 4.16 -13.13 -13.58
N CYS A 108 3.80 -12.35 -14.59
CA CYS A 108 3.27 -11.00 -14.43
C CYS A 108 1.76 -11.08 -14.17
N VAL A 109 1.35 -10.70 -12.96
CA VAL A 109 -0.04 -10.74 -12.52
C VAL A 109 -0.69 -9.38 -12.71
N THR A 110 -1.83 -9.33 -13.38
CA THR A 110 -2.70 -8.15 -13.40
C THR A 110 -3.94 -8.44 -12.57
N LEU A 111 -4.22 -7.57 -11.60
CA LEU A 111 -5.42 -7.60 -10.77
C LEU A 111 -6.37 -6.50 -11.24
N ASP A 112 -7.55 -6.86 -11.71
CA ASP A 112 -8.57 -5.93 -12.18
C ASP A 112 -9.88 -6.18 -11.45
N GLY A 113 -10.63 -5.13 -11.15
CA GLY A 113 -11.92 -5.24 -10.48
C GLY A 113 -12.25 -4.02 -9.64
N GLU A 114 -13.24 -4.18 -8.77
CA GLU A 114 -13.75 -3.12 -7.93
C GLU A 114 -13.87 -3.57 -6.47
N VAL A 115 -13.43 -2.70 -5.56
CA VAL A 115 -13.49 -2.92 -4.12
C VAL A 115 -14.13 -1.72 -3.42
N ASP A 116 -14.61 -1.92 -2.21
CA ASP A 116 -15.33 -0.89 -1.46
C ASP A 116 -14.38 0.07 -0.70
N HIS A 117 -13.14 -0.35 -0.45
CA HIS A 117 -12.16 0.38 0.35
C HIS A 117 -10.73 0.27 -0.21
N ALA A 118 -9.94 1.33 -0.08
CA ALA A 118 -8.54 1.35 -0.56
C ALA A 118 -7.64 0.31 0.12
N TYR A 119 -7.92 -0.07 1.37
CA TYR A 119 -7.14 -1.09 2.07
C TYR A 119 -7.29 -2.48 1.42
N GLN A 120 -8.44 -2.78 0.81
CA GLN A 120 -8.71 -4.05 0.15
C GLN A 120 -7.82 -4.20 -1.09
N SER A 121 -7.74 -3.16 -1.91
CA SER A 121 -6.84 -3.11 -3.08
C SER A 121 -5.37 -3.31 -2.67
N ARG A 122 -4.90 -2.59 -1.64
CA ARG A 122 -3.53 -2.76 -1.11
C ARG A 122 -3.28 -4.17 -0.53
N ALA A 123 -4.28 -4.76 0.13
CA ALA A 123 -4.15 -6.10 0.69
C ALA A 123 -4.03 -7.16 -0.41
N ALA A 124 -4.81 -7.04 -1.48
CA ALA A 124 -4.74 -7.92 -2.65
C ALA A 124 -3.35 -7.88 -3.30
N GLU A 125 -2.85 -6.69 -3.61
CA GLU A 125 -1.53 -6.50 -4.21
C GLU A 125 -0.41 -7.07 -3.32
N LYS A 126 -0.44 -6.76 -2.02
CA LYS A 126 0.57 -7.23 -1.07
C LYS A 126 0.58 -8.75 -0.94
N MET A 127 -0.58 -9.39 -0.95
CA MET A 127 -0.69 -10.84 -0.91
C MET A 127 -0.10 -11.47 -2.18
N VAL A 128 -0.54 -11.00 -3.35
CA VAL A 128 -0.09 -11.54 -4.64
C VAL A 128 1.41 -11.32 -4.83
N SER A 129 1.94 -10.16 -4.48
CA SER A 129 3.38 -9.87 -4.59
C SER A 129 4.29 -10.85 -3.83
N ARG A 130 3.75 -11.55 -2.83
CA ARG A 130 4.48 -12.50 -1.98
C ARG A 130 4.35 -13.96 -2.42
N MET A 131 3.56 -14.23 -3.46
CA MET A 131 3.37 -15.58 -3.97
C MET A 131 4.57 -16.01 -4.82
N ILE A 132 4.94 -17.28 -4.69
CA ILE A 132 6.05 -17.87 -5.46
C ILE A 132 5.66 -17.88 -6.95
N GLY A 133 6.59 -17.49 -7.82
CA GLY A 133 6.35 -17.39 -9.27
C GLY A 133 5.86 -16.03 -9.75
N VAL A 134 5.53 -15.10 -8.83
CA VAL A 134 5.15 -13.73 -9.21
C VAL A 134 6.38 -12.90 -9.56
N VAL A 135 6.43 -12.49 -10.81
CA VAL A 135 7.47 -11.67 -11.45
C VAL A 135 7.10 -10.20 -11.47
N GLY A 136 5.80 -9.90 -11.56
CA GLY A 136 5.27 -8.53 -11.58
C GLY A 136 3.84 -8.50 -11.04
N VAL A 137 3.43 -7.37 -10.45
CA VAL A 137 2.02 -7.15 -10.09
C VAL A 137 1.56 -5.79 -10.61
N ALA A 138 0.56 -5.81 -11.49
CA ALA A 138 -0.17 -4.63 -11.94
C ALA A 138 -1.52 -4.59 -11.22
N ASN A 139 -1.64 -3.71 -10.23
CA ASN A 139 -2.90 -3.51 -9.51
C ASN A 139 -3.75 -2.44 -10.20
N ARG A 140 -4.82 -2.86 -10.87
CA ARG A 140 -5.84 -2.02 -11.53
C ARG A 140 -7.18 -2.03 -10.80
N ILE A 141 -7.20 -2.50 -9.56
CA ILE A 141 -8.40 -2.55 -8.74
C ILE A 141 -8.86 -1.12 -8.42
N ARG A 142 -10.08 -0.77 -8.82
CA ARG A 142 -10.71 0.51 -8.56
C ARG A 142 -11.43 0.48 -7.22
N VAL A 143 -11.37 1.58 -6.48
CA VAL A 143 -12.17 1.75 -5.25
C VAL A 143 -13.48 2.41 -5.66
N ARG A 144 -14.62 1.77 -5.38
CA ARG A 144 -15.94 2.35 -5.64
C ARG A 144 -16.11 3.63 -4.82
N THR A 145 -16.39 4.74 -5.49
CA THR A 145 -16.69 6.05 -4.87
C THR A 145 -18.18 6.37 -4.86
N ASP A 146 -19.05 5.38 -5.15
CA ASP A 146 -20.49 5.56 -5.23
C ASP A 146 -21.13 5.71 -3.84
N HIS A 147 -20.96 6.87 -3.21
CA HIS A 147 -21.92 7.39 -2.25
C HIS A 147 -22.02 8.91 -2.42
N THR A 148 -23.20 9.37 -2.83
CA THR A 148 -23.60 10.77 -2.72
C THR A 148 -23.29 11.29 -1.32
N VAL A 149 -22.63 12.45 -1.29
CA VAL A 149 -22.15 13.22 -0.12
C VAL A 149 -23.07 13.25 1.12
N PRO A 150 -24.42 13.15 1.05
CA PRO A 150 -25.26 13.18 2.26
C PRO A 150 -25.12 11.96 3.19
N ASP A 151 -24.76 10.78 2.67
CA ASP A 151 -24.84 9.51 3.43
C ASP A 151 -23.55 9.22 4.22
N VAL A 152 -22.41 9.74 3.73
CA VAL A 152 -21.10 9.54 4.36
C VAL A 152 -21.03 10.27 5.71
N GLY A 153 -21.57 11.49 5.80
CA GLY A 153 -21.62 12.25 7.05
C GLY A 153 -22.44 11.55 8.15
N ILE A 154 -23.60 11.00 7.78
CA ILE A 154 -24.48 10.26 8.71
C ILE A 154 -23.79 8.98 9.19
N ARG A 155 -23.16 8.22 8.27
CA ARG A 155 -22.47 6.97 8.64
C ARG A 155 -21.20 7.19 9.46
N ILE A 156 -20.50 8.32 9.27
CA ILE A 156 -19.38 8.70 10.16
C ILE A 156 -19.90 9.11 11.53
N ALA A 157 -21.00 9.88 11.60
CA ALA A 157 -21.64 10.22 12.86
C ALA A 157 -22.12 8.96 13.60
N GLU A 158 -22.69 7.97 12.91
CA GLU A 158 -23.07 6.67 13.48
C GLU A 158 -21.87 5.80 13.87
N ALA A 159 -20.78 5.80 13.10
CA ALA A 159 -19.55 5.07 13.43
C ALA A 159 -18.85 5.69 14.65
N LEU A 160 -18.82 7.03 14.76
CA LEU A 160 -18.36 7.74 15.96
C LEU A 160 -19.30 7.45 17.14
N ALA A 161 -20.62 7.52 16.96
CA ALA A 161 -21.60 7.25 18.02
C ALA A 161 -21.50 5.83 18.57
N ARG A 162 -21.24 4.82 17.72
CA ARG A 162 -21.06 3.42 18.13
C ARG A 162 -19.76 3.17 18.91
N ARG A 163 -18.73 4.00 18.73
CA ARG A 163 -17.41 3.82 19.37
C ARG A 163 -17.15 4.78 20.53
N ALA A 164 -17.84 5.91 20.55
CA ALA A 164 -17.70 6.96 21.56
C ALA A 164 -19.05 7.19 22.24
N GLN A 165 -19.37 6.33 23.20
CA GLN A 165 -20.61 6.44 23.98
C GLN A 165 -20.60 7.61 24.98
N ARG A 166 -19.64 8.55 24.90
CA ARG A 166 -19.54 9.66 25.87
C ARG A 166 -19.30 11.08 25.33
N GLU A 167 -18.49 11.37 24.31
CA GLU A 167 -17.99 12.77 24.16
C GLU A 167 -17.83 13.31 22.73
N SER A 168 -18.66 12.89 21.75
CA SER A 168 -18.58 13.42 20.37
C SER A 168 -19.15 14.85 20.17
N ALA A 169 -19.49 15.60 21.23
CA ALA A 169 -20.18 16.88 21.10
C ALA A 169 -19.32 18.01 20.48
N GLY A 170 -18.01 17.81 20.35
CA GLY A 170 -17.07 18.84 19.88
C GLY A 170 -16.44 18.63 18.50
N ILE A 171 -16.81 17.56 17.77
CA ILE A 171 -16.18 17.19 16.49
C ILE A 171 -17.16 17.46 15.33
N SER A 172 -16.77 18.35 14.41
CA SER A 172 -17.44 18.62 13.14
C SER A 172 -16.79 17.84 12.00
N ILE A 173 -17.61 17.17 11.20
CA ILE A 173 -17.18 16.30 10.10
C ILE A 173 -17.69 16.92 8.80
N ALA A 174 -16.79 17.17 7.86
CA ALA A 174 -17.13 17.48 6.48
C ALA A 174 -16.68 16.32 5.58
N ALA A 175 -17.54 15.91 4.65
CA ALA A 175 -17.25 14.89 3.66
C ALA A 175 -17.41 15.49 2.27
N ASP A 176 -16.40 15.37 1.42
CA ASP A 176 -16.46 15.80 0.03
C ASP A 176 -15.66 14.84 -0.84
N ASP A 177 -16.28 14.23 -1.85
CA ASP A 177 -15.67 13.26 -2.78
C ASP A 177 -14.73 12.22 -2.12
N GLY A 178 -15.23 11.59 -1.05
CA GLY A 178 -14.49 10.58 -0.28
C GLY A 178 -13.33 11.13 0.58
N VAL A 179 -13.12 12.45 0.62
CA VAL A 179 -12.20 13.13 1.53
C VAL A 179 -12.97 13.59 2.77
N ILE A 180 -12.55 13.10 3.93
CA ILE A 180 -13.17 13.44 5.22
C ILE A 180 -12.31 14.45 5.95
N THR A 181 -12.85 15.61 6.25
CA THR A 181 -12.19 16.59 7.11
C THR A 181 -12.78 16.54 8.52
N LEU A 182 -11.95 16.18 9.50
CA LEU A 182 -12.31 16.20 10.91
C LEU A 182 -11.81 17.51 11.54
N THR A 183 -12.72 18.29 12.11
CA THR A 183 -12.44 19.55 12.81
C THR A 183 -13.05 19.53 14.20
N GLY A 184 -12.46 20.21 15.16
CA GLY A 184 -12.98 20.25 16.52
C GLY A 184 -11.92 20.10 17.60
N LYS A 185 -12.39 19.97 18.84
CA LYS A 185 -11.56 19.84 20.04
C LYS A 185 -11.74 18.46 20.65
N VAL A 186 -10.64 17.76 20.93
CA VAL A 186 -10.62 16.44 21.58
C VAL A 186 -9.85 16.51 22.88
N ALA A 187 -10.21 15.68 23.86
CA ALA A 187 -9.63 15.69 25.20
C ALA A 187 -8.27 15.00 25.26
N SER A 188 -7.91 14.16 24.26
CA SER A 188 -6.63 13.48 24.24
C SER A 188 -6.15 13.07 22.84
N LEU A 189 -4.85 12.77 22.73
CA LEU A 189 -4.28 12.15 21.53
C LEU A 189 -4.86 10.77 21.22
N ALA A 190 -5.25 10.02 22.25
CA ALA A 190 -5.89 8.72 22.07
C ALA A 190 -7.25 8.87 21.38
N GLU A 191 -8.01 9.88 21.78
CA GLU A 191 -9.30 10.23 21.18
C GLU A 191 -9.14 10.74 19.74
N ARG A 192 -8.14 11.59 19.47
CA ARG A 192 -7.80 12.02 18.11
C ARG A 192 -7.56 10.81 17.18
N ARG A 193 -6.76 9.84 17.64
CA ARG A 193 -6.48 8.61 16.87
C ARG A 193 -7.74 7.76 16.69
N ALA A 194 -8.57 7.65 17.71
CA ALA A 194 -9.83 6.90 17.63
C ALA A 194 -10.79 7.53 16.61
N ALA A 195 -10.92 8.86 16.59
CA ALA A 195 -11.76 9.59 15.64
C ALA A 195 -11.28 9.43 14.20
N CYS A 196 -9.98 9.62 13.94
CA CYS A 196 -9.40 9.43 12.61
C CYS A 196 -9.52 7.98 12.14
N GLY A 197 -9.29 7.01 13.01
CA GLY A 197 -9.46 5.59 12.70
C GLY A 197 -10.91 5.21 12.42
N ALA A 198 -11.87 5.78 13.15
CA ALA A 198 -13.30 5.57 12.89
C ALA A 198 -13.71 6.17 11.53
N ALA A 199 -13.30 7.41 11.23
CA ALA A 199 -13.58 8.03 9.93
C ALA A 199 -12.99 7.22 8.77
N ALA A 200 -11.73 6.78 8.88
CA ALA A 200 -11.07 5.97 7.86
C ALA A 200 -11.73 4.59 7.65
N SER A 201 -12.48 4.09 8.64
CA SER A 201 -13.16 2.80 8.55
C SER A 201 -14.51 2.86 7.80
N VAL A 202 -15.02 4.07 7.53
CA VAL A 202 -16.29 4.23 6.82
C VAL A 202 -16.11 3.95 5.33
N ARG A 203 -17.08 3.24 4.75
CA ARG A 203 -17.11 2.91 3.31
C ARG A 203 -17.23 4.18 2.46
N GLY A 204 -16.42 4.26 1.40
CA GLY A 204 -16.33 5.44 0.53
C GLY A 204 -15.31 6.48 0.97
N VAL A 205 -14.63 6.30 2.12
CA VAL A 205 -13.56 7.20 2.55
C VAL A 205 -12.24 6.84 1.86
N ARG A 206 -11.74 7.76 1.05
CA ARG A 206 -10.44 7.71 0.36
C ARG A 206 -9.33 8.31 1.20
N GLU A 207 -9.61 9.43 1.88
CA GLU A 207 -8.62 10.18 2.66
C GLU A 207 -9.26 10.83 3.88
N VAL A 208 -8.51 10.94 4.98
CA VAL A 208 -8.94 11.64 6.20
C VAL A 208 -7.97 12.79 6.48
N VAL A 209 -8.48 14.01 6.39
CA VAL A 209 -7.80 15.26 6.75
C VAL A 209 -8.10 15.56 8.22
N ASP A 210 -7.09 15.33 9.07
CA ASP A 210 -7.16 15.58 10.50
C ASP A 210 -6.81 17.04 10.84
N ARG A 211 -7.82 17.82 11.22
CA ARG A 211 -7.69 19.19 11.76
C ARG A 211 -8.20 19.26 13.20
N LEU A 212 -8.12 18.16 13.94
CA LEU A 212 -8.51 18.12 15.35
C LEU A 212 -7.43 18.75 16.22
N THR A 213 -7.84 19.52 17.22
CA THR A 213 -6.94 20.10 18.23
C THR A 213 -7.15 19.42 19.57
N VAL A 214 -6.06 19.10 20.26
CA VAL A 214 -6.11 18.52 21.62
C VAL A 214 -6.22 19.66 22.62
N ALA A 215 -7.15 19.55 23.58
CA ALA A 215 -7.44 20.55 24.61
C ALA A 215 -6.38 20.66 25.70
#